data_AF-A0A661ZNR3-F1
#
_entry.id   AF-A0A661ZNR3-F1
#
_cell.length_a   1.000
_cell.length_b   1.000
_cell.length_c   1.000
_cell.angle_alpha   90.00
_cell.angle_beta   90.00
_cell.angle_gamma   90.00
#
_symmetry.space_group_name_H-M   'P 1'
#
loop_
_entity.id
_entity.type
_entity.pdbx_description
1 polymer ?
#
loop_
_entity_poly.entity_id
_entity_poly.type
_entity_poly.pdbx_seq_one_letter_code
_entity_poly.pdbx_strand_id
1 'polypeptide(L)'
;AVFIAQVFGIDLTLIQQLTIVLTATLASIGTPGIPSGSIVMLIIVLNSVGLPVEGLALILGVDRPLDMLRTVVNITGDSTVSSIVARSEGELTQKS
;
A
#
# COMPACT_ATOMS: atom_id res chain seq x y z
N ALA A 1 -8.19 -2.32 -4.67
CA ALA A 1 -9.12 -3.45 -4.52
C ALA A 1 -10.52 -2.98 -4.11
N VAL A 2 -10.71 -2.43 -2.91
CA VAL A 2 -12.06 -1.98 -2.44
C VAL A 2 -12.72 -0.97 -3.39
N PHE A 3 -11.99 0.07 -3.78
CA PHE A 3 -12.49 1.04 -4.78
C PHE A 3 -12.93 0.38 -6.09
N ILE A 4 -12.14 -0.56 -6.62
CA ILE A 4 -12.46 -1.28 -7.86
C ILE A 4 -13.71 -2.13 -7.66
N ALA A 5 -13.82 -2.87 -6.55
CA ALA A 5 -15.01 -3.65 -6.25
C ALA A 5 -16.28 -2.78 -6.21
N GLN A 6 -16.21 -1.59 -5.59
CA GLN A 6 -17.32 -0.64 -5.54
C GLN A 6 -17.71 -0.12 -6.94
N VAL A 7 -16.75 0.24 -7.77
CA VAL A 7 -17.03 0.72 -9.15
C VAL A 7 -17.69 -0.36 -10.00
N PHE A 8 -17.30 -1.63 -9.81
CA PHE A 8 -17.86 -2.76 -10.53
C PHE A 8 -19.15 -3.31 -9.90
N GLY A 9 -19.62 -2.74 -8.78
CA GLY A 9 -20.80 -3.23 -8.07
C GLY A 9 -20.63 -4.63 -7.46
N ILE A 10 -19.38 -5.01 -7.13
CA ILE A 10 -19.04 -6.30 -6.53
C ILE A 10 -18.99 -6.13 -5.02
N ASP A 11 -19.87 -6.83 -4.31
CA ASP A 11 -19.87 -6.86 -2.85
C ASP A 11 -18.70 -7.69 -2.31
N LEU A 12 -17.91 -7.08 -1.42
CA LEU A 12 -16.81 -7.73 -0.74
C LEU A 12 -17.26 -8.27 0.62
N THR A 13 -17.19 -9.59 0.78
CA THR A 13 -17.39 -10.23 2.08
C THR A 13 -16.33 -9.79 3.09
N LEU A 14 -16.63 -9.91 4.38
CA LEU A 14 -15.66 -9.58 5.44
C LEU A 14 -14.37 -10.38 5.31
N ILE A 15 -14.47 -11.66 4.90
CA ILE A 15 -13.30 -12.53 4.65
C ILE A 15 -12.44 -11.94 3.52
N GLN A 16 -13.05 -11.53 2.40
CA GLN A 16 -12.30 -10.91 1.29
C GLN A 16 -11.64 -9.59 1.71
N GLN A 17 -12.29 -8.77 2.54
CA GLN A 17 -11.68 -7.54 3.05
C GLN A 17 -10.46 -7.83 3.93
N LEU A 18 -10.53 -8.85 4.80
CA LEU A 18 -9.39 -9.31 5.59
C LEU A 18 -8.27 -9.86 4.69
N THR A 19 -8.62 -10.65 3.67
CA THR A 19 -7.66 -11.15 2.67
C THR A 19 -6.97 -10.01 1.95
N ILE A 20 -7.68 -8.94 1.55
CA ILE A 20 -7.08 -7.76 0.92
C ILE A 20 -6.01 -7.15 1.82
N VAL A 21 -6.33 -6.92 3.10
CA VAL A 21 -5.38 -6.32 4.06
C VAL A 21 -4.17 -7.23 4.23
N LEU A 22 -4.37 -8.52 4.49
CA LEU A 22 -3.30 -9.48 4.70
C LEU A 22 -2.40 -9.62 3.46
N THR A 23 -2.99 -9.80 2.28
CA THR A 23 -2.24 -9.90 1.02
C THR A 23 -1.47 -8.62 0.74
N ALA A 24 -2.07 -7.44 0.93
CA ALA A 24 -1.39 -6.17 0.70
C ALA A 24 -0.19 -5.98 1.66
N THR A 25 -0.36 -6.31 2.93
CA THR A 25 0.74 -6.24 3.92
C THR A 25 1.86 -7.21 3.57
N LEU A 26 1.54 -8.47 3.26
CA LEU A 26 2.55 -9.47 2.88
C LEU A 26 3.26 -9.12 1.58
N ALA A 27 2.53 -8.63 0.58
CA ALA A 27 3.09 -8.21 -0.70
C ALA A 27 4.04 -7.01 -0.54
N SER A 28 3.77 -6.10 0.41
CA SER A 28 4.65 -4.95 0.69
C SER A 28 6.05 -5.35 1.17
N ILE A 29 6.17 -6.50 1.85
CA ILE A 29 7.45 -7.05 2.31
C ILE A 29 8.18 -7.78 1.16
N GLY A 30 7.43 -8.47 0.31
CA GLY A 30 7.97 -9.37 -0.72
C GLY A 30 8.25 -8.75 -2.09
N THR A 31 8.03 -7.45 -2.28
CA THR A 31 8.21 -6.81 -3.60
C THR A 31 9.68 -6.42 -3.82
N PRO A 32 10.44 -7.06 -4.73
CA PRO A 32 11.78 -6.61 -5.09
C PRO A 32 11.71 -5.21 -5.70
N GLY A 33 12.77 -4.40 -5.53
CA GLY A 33 12.82 -3.02 -6.03
C GLY A 33 12.80 -2.92 -7.56
N ILE A 34 11.62 -3.07 -8.16
CA ILE A 34 11.38 -2.99 -9.61
C ILE A 34 10.64 -1.68 -9.98
N PRO A 35 10.88 -1.12 -11.17
CA PRO A 35 10.06 -0.03 -11.71
C PRO A 35 8.58 -0.45 -11.76
N SER A 36 7.67 0.42 -11.31
CA SER A 36 6.21 0.17 -11.27
C SER A 36 5.73 -0.94 -10.30
N GLY A 37 6.45 -1.18 -9.20
CA GLY A 37 6.08 -2.19 -8.19
C GLY A 37 4.67 -2.02 -7.59
N SER A 38 4.11 -0.80 -7.57
CA SER A 38 2.75 -0.50 -7.09
C SER A 38 1.66 -1.19 -7.91
N ILE A 39 1.82 -1.24 -9.23
CA ILE A 39 0.86 -1.87 -10.15
C ILE A 39 0.90 -3.39 -9.98
N VAL A 40 2.09 -3.97 -9.87
CA VAL A 40 2.27 -5.41 -9.64
C VAL A 40 1.63 -5.83 -8.32
N MET A 41 1.86 -5.06 -7.25
CA MET A 41 1.23 -5.30 -5.94
C MET A 41 -0.30 -5.25 -6.03
N LEU A 42 -0.85 -4.26 -6.75
CA LEU A 42 -2.29 -4.17 -6.93
C LEU A 42 -2.87 -5.38 -7.67
N ILE A 43 -2.20 -5.88 -8.71
CA ILE A 43 -2.62 -7.09 -9.44
C ILE A 43 -2.67 -8.31 -8.50
N ILE A 44 -1.66 -8.48 -7.64
CA ILE A 44 -1.62 -9.57 -6.65
C ILE A 44 -2.83 -9.49 -5.71
N VAL A 45 -3.15 -8.29 -5.22
CA VAL A 45 -4.29 -8.07 -4.30
C VAL A 45 -5.64 -8.26 -5.00
N LEU A 46 -5.78 -7.87 -6.27
CA LEU A 46 -7.04 -8.12 -7.01
C LEU A 46 -7.26 -9.62 -7.24
N ASN A 47 -6.21 -10.34 -7.65
CA ASN A 47 -6.28 -11.78 -7.87
C ASN A 47 -6.57 -12.55 -6.57
N SER A 48 -6.08 -12.10 -5.41
CA SER A 48 -6.29 -12.81 -4.14
C SER A 48 -7.75 -12.85 -3.67
N VAL A 49 -8.60 -11.97 -4.21
CA VAL A 49 -10.05 -11.94 -3.93
C VAL A 49 -10.91 -12.15 -5.17
N GLY A 50 -10.31 -12.51 -6.31
CA GLY A 50 -11.02 -12.78 -7.56
C GLY A 50 -11.62 -11.56 -8.24
N LEU A 51 -11.07 -10.36 -8.02
CA LEU A 51 -11.52 -9.15 -8.68
C LEU A 51 -10.91 -9.01 -10.09
N PRO A 52 -11.68 -8.45 -11.06
CA PRO A 52 -11.20 -8.25 -12.42
C PRO A 52 -9.99 -7.31 -12.47
N VAL A 53 -8.91 -7.77 -13.10
CA VAL A 53 -7.67 -6.99 -13.26
C VAL A 53 -7.85 -5.83 -14.22
N GLU A 54 -8.88 -5.88 -15.08
CA GLU A 54 -9.30 -4.81 -15.98
C GLU A 54 -9.62 -3.51 -15.22
N GLY A 55 -10.03 -3.62 -13.95
CA GLY A 55 -10.22 -2.47 -13.06
C GLY A 55 -8.94 -1.65 -12.80
N LEU A 56 -7.76 -2.20 -13.11
CA LEU A 56 -6.49 -1.48 -13.07
C LEU A 56 -6.48 -0.25 -13.99
N ALA A 57 -7.20 -0.29 -15.12
CA ALA A 57 -7.27 0.82 -16.07
C ALA A 57 -7.78 2.12 -15.41
N LEU A 58 -8.67 2.00 -14.42
CA LEU A 58 -9.17 3.14 -13.64
C LEU A 58 -8.09 3.78 -12.76
N ILE A 59 -7.12 2.98 -12.31
CA ILE A 59 -6.02 3.43 -11.45
C ILE A 59 -4.89 4.03 -12.28
N LEU A 60 -4.63 3.52 -13.49
CA LEU A 60 -3.57 4.04 -14.35
C LEU A 60 -3.71 5.54 -14.64
N GLY A 61 -4.94 6.05 -14.78
CA GLY A 61 -5.21 7.48 -14.99
C GLY A 61 -4.84 8.37 -13.81
N VAL A 62 -4.78 7.82 -12.59
CA VAL A 62 -4.47 8.54 -11.35
C VAL A 62 -3.19 8.04 -10.68
N ASP A 63 -2.45 7.14 -11.32
CA ASP A 63 -1.28 6.50 -10.72
C ASP A 63 -0.21 7.53 -10.35
N ARG A 64 0.05 8.51 -11.21
CA ARG A 64 1.07 9.55 -10.97
C ARG A 64 0.85 10.37 -9.69
N PRO A 65 -0.32 11.01 -9.46
CA PRO A 65 -0.55 11.70 -8.20
C PRO A 65 -0.56 10.76 -6.98
N LEU A 66 -1.11 9.54 -7.14
CA LEU A 66 -1.10 8.55 -6.05
C LEU A 66 0.30 8.07 -5.69
N ASP A 67 1.20 7.97 -6.67
CA ASP A 67 2.59 7.59 -6.47
C ASP A 67 3.34 8.64 -5.65
N MET A 68 3.19 9.93 -5.99
CA MET A 68 3.78 11.02 -5.21
C MET A 68 3.30 11.02 -3.76
N LEU A 69 1.98 10.84 -3.54
CA LEU A 69 1.43 10.74 -2.19
C LEU A 69 2.00 9.55 -1.41
N ARG A 70 2.17 8.41 -2.08
CA ARG A 70 2.77 7.21 -1.48
C ARG A 70 4.21 7.47 -1.04
N THR A 71 5.01 8.14 -1.87
CA THR A 71 6.39 8.54 -1.51
C THR A 71 6.40 9.44 -0.27
N VAL A 72 5.50 10.44 -0.21
CA VAL A 72 5.42 11.34 0.95
C VAL A 72 5.10 10.57 2.23
N VAL A 73 4.12 9.67 2.19
CA VAL A 73 3.73 8.86 3.36
C VAL A 73 4.88 7.94 3.79
N ASN A 74 5.56 7.30 2.83
CA ASN A 74 6.68 6.40 3.12
C ASN A 74 7.84 7.15 3.81
N ILE A 75 8.29 8.27 3.24
CA ILE A 75 9.37 9.07 3.83
C ILE A 75 9.00 9.63 5.20
N THR A 76 7.73 10.03 5.38
CA THR A 76 7.22 10.49 6.68
C THR A 76 7.22 9.36 7.70
N GLY A 77 6.82 8.15 7.30
CA GLY A 77 6.83 6.95 8.12
C GLY A 77 8.24 6.59 8.58
N ASP A 78 9.20 6.54 7.65
CA ASP A 78 10.61 6.24 7.94
C ASP A 78 11.22 7.27 8.91
N SER A 79 10.94 8.56 8.70
CA SER A 79 11.39 9.64 9.59
C SER A 79 10.79 9.53 10.98
N THR A 80 9.50 9.15 11.06
CA THR A 80 8.79 8.95 12.33
C THR A 80 9.36 7.77 13.09
N VAL A 81 9.54 6.62 12.43
CA VAL A 81 10.13 5.41 13.04
C VAL A 81 11.57 5.68 13.46
N SER A 82 12.38 6.32 12.62
CA SER A 82 13.75 6.71 12.96
C SER A 82 13.79 7.59 14.22
N SER A 83 12.88 8.57 14.34
CA SER A 83 12.78 9.41 15.52
C SER A 83 12.34 8.64 16.77
N ILE A 84 11.38 7.71 16.64
CA ILE A 84 10.93 6.86 17.76
C ILE A 84 12.06 5.97 18.24
N VAL A 85 12.80 5.34 17.32
CA VAL A 85 13.96 4.48 17.64
C VAL A 85 15.08 5.30 18.27
N ALA A 86 15.43 6.46 17.69
CA ALA A 86 16.45 7.33 18.26
C ALA A 86 16.06 7.82 19.67
N ARG A 87 14.76 8.00 19.95
CA ARG A 87 14.28 8.26 21.32
C ARG A 87 14.46 7.07 22.25
N SER A 88 14.10 5.87 21.80
CA SER A 88 14.18 4.66 22.63
C SER A 88 15.61 4.26 22.97
N GLU A 89 16.55 4.52 22.05
CA GLU A 89 17.98 4.27 22.24
C GLU A 89 18.71 5.42 22.98
N GLY A 90 18.02 6.51 23.32
CA GLY A 90 18.61 7.66 24.02
C GLY A 90 19.49 8.57 23.13
N GLU A 91 19.49 8.36 21.82
CA GLU A 91 20.24 9.11 20.81
C GLU A 91 19.62 10.49 20.51
N LEU A 92 18.32 10.67 20.80
CA LEU A 92 17.70 12.00 20.80
C LEU A 92 18.06 12.75 22.09
N THR A 93 19.22 13.40 22.08
CA THR A 93 19.62 14.33 23.13
C THR A 93 18.68 15.53 23.14
N GLN A 94 17.84 15.65 24.17
CA GLN A 94 17.22 16.93 24.51
C GLN A 94 18.34 17.90 24.89
N LYS A 95 18.78 18.73 23.95
CA LYS A 95 19.42 19.99 24.34
C LYS A 95 18.32 20.87 24.94
N SER A 96 18.48 21.12 26.24
CA SER A 96 17.74 22.12 27.04
C SER A 96 17.72 23.48 26.36
#